data_AF-A0A7G8BXM6-F1
#
_entry.id   AF-A0A7G8BXM6-F1
#
_cell.length_a   1.000
_cell.length_b   1.000
_cell.length_c   1.000
_cell.angle_alpha   90.00
_cell.angle_beta   90.00
_cell.angle_gamma   90.00
#
_symmetry.space_group_name_H-M   'P 1'
#
loop_
_entity.id
_entity.type
_entity.pdbx_description
1 polymer ?
#
loop_
_entity_poly.entity_id
_entity_poly.type
_entity_poly.pdbx_seq_one_letter_code
_entity_poly.pdbx_strand_id
1 'polypeptide(L)' 'MSVTGLATVLKRDPKSVRQDVLKLVRVGALRTRKEINPGHGREKIVEPVAERVEMRASF' A
#
# COMPACT_ATOMS: atom_id res chain seq x y z
N MET A 1 -4.46 -6.57 0.67
CA MET A 1 -4.63 -6.08 2.07
C MET A 1 -4.98 -4.59 2.03
N SER A 2 -5.74 -4.06 2.99
CA SER A 2 -6.04 -2.62 3.03
C SER A 2 -4.86 -1.79 3.54
N VAL A 3 -4.85 -0.48 3.25
CA VAL A 3 -3.82 0.45 3.77
C VAL A 3 -3.83 0.50 5.31
N THR A 4 -5.02 0.48 5.92
CA THR A 4 -5.18 0.42 7.39
C THR A 4 -4.65 -0.89 7.94
N GLY A 5 -4.96 -2.03 7.31
CA GLY A 5 -4.40 -3.33 7.69
C GLY A 5 -2.87 -3.36 7.59
N LEU A 6 -2.30 -2.82 6.51
CA LEU A 6 -0.85 -2.68 6.34
C LEU A 6 -0.23 -1.84 7.45
N ALA A 7 -0.86 -0.71 7.81
CA ALA A 7 -0.39 0.15 8.88
C ALA A 7 -0.38 -0.55 10.24
N THR A 8 -1.42 -1.34 10.55
CA THR A 8 -1.47 -2.16 11.76
C THR A 8 -0.35 -3.21 11.80
N VAL A 9 -0.17 -3.98 10.74
CA VAL A 9 0.85 -5.04 10.68
C VAL A 9 2.28 -4.46 10.75
N LEU A 10 2.53 -3.37 10.02
CA LEU A 10 3.82 -2.70 10.00
C LEU A 10 4.07 -1.84 11.25
N LYS A 11 3.08 -1.67 12.13
CA LYS A 11 3.12 -0.77 13.29
C LYS A 11 3.54 0.65 12.93
N ARG A 12 3.04 1.15 11.79
CA ARG A 12 3.36 2.49 11.27
C ARG A 12 2.11 3.37 11.18
N ASP A 13 2.33 4.68 11.21
CA ASP A 13 1.27 5.66 11.00
C ASP A 13 0.57 5.43 9.63
N PRO A 14 -0.78 5.34 9.59
CA PRO A 14 -1.52 5.12 8.35
C PRO A 14 -1.29 6.17 7.26
N LYS A 15 -1.02 7.44 7.62
CA LYS A 15 -0.73 8.49 6.62
C LYS A 15 0.62 8.24 5.95
N SER A 16 1.61 7.84 6.73
CA SER A 16 2.95 7.48 6.23
C SER A 16 2.89 6.27 5.31
N VAL A 17 2.18 5.21 5.71
CA VAL A 17 1.97 4.02 4.87
C VAL A 17 1.25 4.39 3.58
N ARG A 18 0.24 5.26 3.63
CA ARG A 18 -0.44 5.75 2.43
C ARG A 18 0.52 6.48 1.48
N GLN A 19 1.43 7.31 2.00
CA GLN A 19 2.43 7.99 1.16
C GLN A 19 3.39 6.99 0.51
N ASP A 20 3.84 5.98 1.25
CA ASP A 20 4.75 4.97 0.72
C ASP A 20 4.07 4.11 -0.36
N VAL A 21 2.81 3.71 -0.14
CA VAL A 21 2.00 3.03 -1.16
C VAL A 21 1.87 3.89 -2.43
N LEU A 22 1.63 5.20 -2.29
CA LEU A 22 1.54 6.09 -3.46
C LEU A 22 2.85 6.19 -4.23
N LYS A 23 4.00 6.25 -3.54
CA LYS A 23 5.33 6.22 -4.19
C LYS A 23 5.53 4.92 -4.96
N LEU A 24 5.17 3.79 -4.36
CA LEU A 24 5.33 2.47 -4.98
C LEU A 24 4.37 2.24 -6.17
N VAL A 25 3.15 2.82 -6.13
CA VAL A 25 2.24 2.83 -7.30
C VAL A 25 2.84 3.62 -8.46
N ARG A 26 3.46 4.78 -8.18
CA ARG A 26 4.06 5.64 -9.22
C ARG A 26 5.19 4.94 -9.99
N VAL A 27 5.93 4.05 -9.33
CA VAL A 27 7.00 3.26 -9.97
C VAL A 27 6.52 1.90 -10.49
N GLY A 28 5.21 1.64 -10.48
CA GLY A 28 4.61 0.41 -11.01
C GLY A 28 4.78 -0.82 -10.13
N ALA A 29 5.32 -0.68 -8.92
CA ALA A 29 5.54 -1.83 -8.01
C ALA A 29 4.23 -2.35 -7.39
N LEU A 30 3.28 -1.45 -7.14
CA LEU A 30 1.97 -1.74 -6.56
C LEU A 30 0.84 -1.22 -7.44
N ARG A 31 -0.36 -1.78 -7.27
CA ARG A 31 -1.62 -1.17 -7.68
C ARG A 31 -2.57 -1.06 -6.49
N THR A 32 -3.56 -0.19 -6.61
CA THR A 32 -4.60 -0.08 -5.59
C THR A 32 -5.98 -0.10 -6.23
N ARG A 33 -6.91 -0.80 -5.60
CA ARG A 33 -8.34 -0.79 -5.96
C ARG A 33 -9.18 -0.33 -4.77
N LYS A 34 -10.39 0.15 -5.04
CA LYS A 34 -11.39 0.41 -4.01
C LYS A 34 -12.27 -0.83 -3.87
N GLU A 35 -12.52 -1.24 -2.64
CA GLU A 35 -13.40 -2.36 -2.32
C GLU A 35 -14.41 -1.94 -1.26
N ILE A 36 -15.62 -2.50 -1.34
CA ILE A 36 -16.64 -2.27 -0.31
C ILE A 36 -16.20 -3.04 0.93
N ASN A 37 -16.13 -2.35 2.08
CA ASN A 37 -15.98 -2.98 3.38
C ASN A 37 -17.35 -2.90 4.10
N PRO A 38 -18.11 -4.00 4.17
CA PRO A 38 -19.42 -4.02 4.81
C PRO A 38 -19.39 -3.39 6.21
N GLY A 39 -20.29 -2.42 6.45
CA GLY A 39 -20.38 -1.71 7.73
C GLY A 39 -19.35 -0.59 7.97
N HIS A 40 -18.33 -0.43 7.11
CA HIS A 40 -17.25 0.57 7.30
C HIS A 40 -16.92 1.35 6.02
N GLY A 41 -17.81 1.30 5.02
CA GLY A 41 -17.71 2.08 3.80
C GLY A 41 -16.82 1.43 2.74
N ARG A 42 -15.79 2.15 2.27
CA ARG A 42 -14.89 1.68 1.21
C ARG A 42 -13.46 1.65 1.72
N GLU A 43 -12.75 0.59 1.41
CA GLU A 43 -11.32 0.47 1.70
C GLU A 43 -10.48 0.53 0.43
N LYS A 44 -9.26 1.05 0.57
CA LYS A 44 -8.24 0.98 -0.47
C LYS A 44 -7.41 -0.28 -0.25
N ILE A 45 -7.58 -1.24 -1.16
CA ILE A 45 -6.83 -2.48 -1.17
C ILE A 45 -5.57 -2.29 -1.99
N VAL A 46 -4.45 -2.70 -1.41
CA VAL A 46 -3.11 -2.71 -2.01
C VAL A 46 -2.80 -4.11 -2.50
N GLU A 47 -2.31 -4.20 -3.74
CA GLU A 47 -1.93 -5.43 -4.42
C GLU A 47 -0.52 -5.26 -5.03
N PRO A 48 0.38 -6.25 -4.88
CA PRO A 48 1.65 -6.24 -5.58
C PRO A 48 1.42 -6.44 -7.08
N VAL A 49 2.19 -5.73 -7.90
CA VAL A 49 2.19 -5.88 -9.36
C VAL A 49 3.53 -6.39 -9.85
N ALA A 50 4.62 -5.93 -9.24
CA ALA A 50 5.94 -6.44 -9.53
C ALA A 50 6.13 -7.84 -8.91
N GLU A 51 6.65 -8.77 -9.71
CA GLU A 51 7.10 -10.08 -9.25
C GLU A 51 8.29 -9.95 -8.28
N ARG A 52 9.12 -8.91 -8.46
CA ARG A 52 10.29 -8.62 -7.63
C ARG A 52 10.49 -7.12 -7.46
N VAL A 53 10.78 -6.70 -6.24
CA VAL A 53 11.13 -5.31 -5.89
C VAL A 53 12.55 -5.30 -5.33
N GLU A 54 13.45 -4.54 -5.94
CA GLU A 54 14.82 -4.32 -5.44
C GLU A 54 14.98 -2.89 -4.95
N MET A 55 15.41 -2.73 -3.71
CA MET A 55 15.83 -1.43 -3.18
C MET A 55 17.35 -1.34 -3.26
N ARG A 56 17.86 -0.41 -4.06
CA ARG A 56 19.29 -0.11 -4.15
C ARG A 56 19.56 1.24 -3.50
N ALA A 57 20.41 1.24 -2.49
CA ALA A 57 20.97 2.49 -1.96
C ALA A 57 22.15 2.89 -2.85
N SER A 58 22.20 4.17 -3.23
CA SER A 58 23.38 4.79 -3.84
C SER A 58 23.85 5.90 -2.90
N PHE A 59 25.17 5.96 -2.68
CA PHE A 59 25.84 6.98 -1.87
C PHE A 59 26.39 8.08 -2.76
#